data_AF-A0A2U1KBI5-F1
#
_entry.id   AF-A0A2U1KBI5-F1
#
_cell.length_a   1.000
_cell.length_b   1.000
_cell.length_c   1.000
_cell.angle_alpha   90.00
_cell.angle_beta   90.00
_cell.angle_gamma   90.00
#
_symmetry.space_group_name_H-M   'P 1'
#
loop_
_entity.id
_entity.type
_entity.pdbx_description
1 polymer ?
#
loop_
_entity_poly.entity_id
_entity_poly.type
_entity_poly.pdbx_seq_one_letter_code
_entity_poly.pdbx_strand_id
1 'polypeptide(L)'
;MMNTMNGVSKIHETFYISHGSPTLSIDETMPARHFLQSFQQKVYSPRPSSILVISGHWETTYPTVNVVSDGPNDTIYDFYNFPKKMYQAV
;
A
#
# COMPACT_ATOMS: atom_id res chain seq x y z
N MET A 1 -29.75 17.50 7.06
CA MET A 1 -30.13 16.30 7.83
C MET A 1 -29.02 15.27 7.66
N MET A 2 -28.24 15.05 8.71
CA MET A 2 -27.17 14.06 8.77
C MET A 2 -27.80 12.68 8.94
N ASN A 3 -27.54 11.77 8.00
CA ASN A 3 -28.03 10.39 8.13
C ASN A 3 -26.97 9.56 8.85
N THR A 4 -27.01 9.60 10.19
CA THR A 4 -26.33 8.64 11.06
C THR A 4 -27.03 7.29 10.95
N MET A 5 -26.51 6.40 10.12
CA MET A 5 -26.74 4.97 10.26
C MET A 5 -25.49 4.33 10.89
N ASN A 6 -25.65 3.85 12.13
CA ASN A 6 -24.94 2.73 12.76
C ASN A 6 -23.46 2.53 12.39
N GLY A 7 -22.56 3.17 13.15
CA GLY A 7 -21.36 2.57 13.74
C GLY A 7 -20.28 1.93 12.85
N VAL A 8 -20.46 1.84 11.54
CA VAL A 8 -19.47 1.29 10.61
C VAL A 8 -19.27 2.34 9.53
N SER A 9 -18.09 2.97 9.54
CA SER A 9 -17.65 3.81 8.44
C SER A 9 -17.75 3.01 7.15
N LYS A 10 -18.54 3.50 6.19
CA LYS A 10 -18.71 2.83 4.89
C LYS A 10 -17.33 2.75 4.23
N ILE A 11 -16.93 1.58 3.73
CA ILE A 11 -15.75 1.47 2.87
C ILE A 11 -16.06 2.33 1.65
N HIS A 12 -15.32 3.43 1.48
CA HIS A 12 -15.61 4.40 0.44
C HIS A 12 -15.15 3.92 -0.93
N GLU A 13 -13.96 3.32 -1.00
CA GLU A 13 -13.37 2.81 -2.24
C GLU A 13 -12.53 1.56 -1.94
N THR A 14 -12.33 0.71 -2.95
CA THR A 14 -11.43 -0.45 -2.88
C THR A 14 -10.64 -0.56 -4.17
N PHE A 15 -9.33 -0.67 -4.05
CA PHE A 15 -8.41 -0.73 -5.19
C PHE A 15 -7.65 -2.04 -5.18
N TYR A 16 -7.56 -2.67 -6.36
CA TYR A 16 -6.63 -3.75 -6.59
C TYR A 16 -5.37 -3.18 -7.26
N ILE A 17 -4.21 -3.35 -6.62
CA ILE A 17 -2.92 -2.89 -7.12
C ILE A 17 -2.03 -4.12 -7.32
N SER A 18 -1.60 -4.35 -8.57
CA SER A 18 -0.57 -5.35 -8.84
C SER A 18 0.76 -4.86 -8.29
N HIS A 19 1.43 -5.67 -7.45
CA HIS A 19 2.69 -5.27 -6.81
C HIS A 19 3.88 -5.25 -7.79
N GLY A 20 3.80 -6.00 -8.89
CA GLY A 20 4.85 -6.06 -9.92
C GLY A 20 6.20 -6.57 -9.42
N SER A 21 7.25 -6.30 -10.19
CA SER A 21 8.64 -6.56 -9.78
C SER A 21 9.08 -5.53 -8.72
N PRO A 22 9.96 -5.90 -7.76
CA PRO A 22 10.60 -4.95 -6.85
C PRO A 22 11.23 -3.73 -7.55
N THR A 23 11.71 -3.89 -8.80
CA THR A 23 12.28 -2.80 -9.61
C THR A 23 11.31 -1.66 -9.92
N LEU A 24 9.99 -1.88 -9.79
CA LEU A 24 8.96 -0.83 -9.93
C LEU A 24 9.24 0.40 -9.06
N SER A 25 9.90 0.20 -7.92
CA SER A 25 10.31 1.25 -6.98
C SER A 25 11.40 2.19 -7.50
N ILE A 26 12.10 1.84 -8.58
CA ILE A 26 13.29 2.58 -9.05
C ILE A 26 13.46 2.66 -10.58
N ASP A 27 12.64 1.93 -11.33
CA ASP A 27 12.73 1.85 -12.79
C ASP A 27 11.79 2.86 -13.44
N GLU A 28 12.35 3.96 -13.92
CA GLU A 28 11.63 5.05 -14.57
C GLU A 28 11.08 4.68 -15.96
N THR A 29 11.47 3.53 -16.52
CA THR A 29 10.92 3.07 -17.81
C THR A 29 9.58 2.36 -17.64
N MET A 30 9.21 1.96 -16.41
CA MET A 30 7.97 1.23 -16.14
C MET A 30 6.76 2.18 -16.08
N PRO A 31 5.76 2.04 -16.98
CA PRO A 31 4.57 2.91 -16.97
C PRO A 31 3.77 2.83 -15.67
N ALA A 32 3.73 1.65 -15.04
CA ALA A 32 3.05 1.43 -13.77
C ALA A 32 3.61 2.32 -12.64
N ARG A 33 4.91 2.63 -12.66
CA ARG A 33 5.53 3.51 -11.66
C ARG A 33 4.95 4.91 -11.73
N HIS A 34 4.97 5.50 -12.93
CA HIS A 34 4.43 6.85 -13.18
C HIS A 34 2.94 6.92 -12.88
N PHE A 35 2.20 5.86 -13.21
CA PHE A 35 0.78 5.76 -12.86
C PHE A 35 0.58 5.82 -11.33
N LEU A 36 1.30 4.98 -10.57
CA LEU A 36 1.17 4.93 -9.10
C LEU A 36 1.65 6.22 -8.42
N GLN A 37 2.72 6.85 -8.92
CA GLN A 37 3.14 8.17 -8.44
C GLN A 37 2.08 9.25 -8.66
N SER A 38 1.28 9.13 -9.73
CA SER A 38 0.19 10.04 -10.05
C SER A 38 -1.17 9.66 -9.43
N PHE A 39 -1.21 8.61 -8.60
CA PHE A 39 -2.46 7.99 -8.15
C PHE A 39 -3.32 8.96 -7.32
N GLN A 40 -2.70 9.75 -6.44
CA GLN A 40 -3.43 10.74 -5.64
C GLN A 40 -4.12 11.78 -6.52
N GLN A 41 -3.44 12.24 -7.58
CA GLN A 41 -3.96 13.28 -8.46
C GLN A 41 -4.99 12.75 -9.46
N LYS A 42 -4.85 11.50 -9.92
CA LYS A 42 -5.66 10.96 -11.02
C LYS A 42 -6.74 9.97 -10.61
N VAL A 43 -6.59 9.29 -9.47
CA VAL A 43 -7.46 8.18 -9.08
C VAL A 43 -8.18 8.46 -7.77
N TYR A 44 -7.44 8.79 -6.70
CA TYR A 44 -8.04 8.96 -5.38
C TYR A 44 -7.35 10.07 -4.58
N SER A 45 -7.99 11.24 -4.55
CA SER A 45 -7.50 12.44 -3.87
C SER A 45 -7.77 12.49 -2.35
N PRO A 46 -8.90 11.96 -1.82
CA PRO A 46 -9.15 12.01 -0.38
C PRO A 46 -8.04 11.31 0.40
N ARG A 47 -7.56 11.94 1.48
CA ARG A 47 -6.60 11.31 2.39
C ARG A 47 -7.35 10.47 3.42
N PRO A 48 -7.25 9.13 3.39
CA PRO A 48 -7.91 8.30 4.38
C PRO A 48 -7.24 8.47 5.75
N SER A 49 -8.02 8.33 6.82
CA SER A 49 -7.49 8.26 8.19
C SER A 49 -6.81 6.92 8.49
N SER A 50 -7.16 5.87 7.73
CA SER A 50 -6.61 4.52 7.86
C SER A 50 -6.76 3.76 6.54
N ILE A 51 -5.84 2.82 6.26
CA ILE A 51 -5.88 1.96 5.08
C ILE A 51 -5.82 0.51 5.57
N LEU A 52 -6.75 -0.33 5.08
CA LEU A 52 -6.63 -1.78 5.20
C LEU A 52 -5.88 -2.30 3.98
N VAL A 53 -4.70 -2.87 4.18
CA VAL A 53 -3.91 -3.49 3.11
C VAL A 53 -4.08 -5.01 3.18
N ILE A 54 -4.49 -5.61 2.06
CA ILE A 54 -4.51 -7.06 1.87
C ILE A 54 -3.39 -7.38 0.89
N SER A 55 -2.39 -8.14 1.33
CA SER A 55 -1.21 -8.46 0.54
C SER A 55 -1.21 -9.94 0.14
N GLY A 56 -0.85 -10.21 -1.12
CA GLY A 56 -0.63 -11.58 -1.59
C GLY A 56 0.56 -12.28 -0.91
N HIS A 57 1.47 -11.52 -0.29
CA HIS A 57 2.62 -12.05 0.45
C HIS A 57 2.38 -12.13 1.97
N TRP A 58 1.18 -11.78 2.46
CA TRP A 58 0.82 -11.94 3.87
C TRP A 58 0.15 -13.30 4.08
N GLU A 59 0.98 -14.34 4.19
CA GLU A 59 0.52 -15.72 4.35
C GLU A 59 0.46 -16.13 5.82
N THR A 60 -0.71 -16.59 6.26
CA THR A 60 -0.96 -17.04 7.63
C THR A 60 -1.86 -18.27 7.62
N THR A 61 -1.73 -19.15 8.62
CA THR A 61 -2.56 -20.38 8.71
C THR A 61 -4.04 -20.09 8.96
N TYR A 62 -4.34 -18.97 9.65
CA TYR A 62 -5.69 -18.51 9.96
C TYR A 62 -5.84 -17.04 9.59
N PRO A 63 -7.06 -16.55 9.27
CA PRO A 63 -7.29 -15.13 9.01
C PRO A 63 -6.72 -14.27 10.15
N THR A 64 -5.72 -13.46 9.80
CA THR A 64 -4.94 -12.69 10.79
C THR A 64 -4.90 -11.23 10.38
N VAL A 65 -5.10 -10.35 11.35
CA VAL A 65 -4.97 -8.89 11.20
C VAL A 65 -3.88 -8.41 12.14
N ASN A 66 -3.01 -7.53 11.66
CA ASN A 66 -2.02 -6.82 12.46
C ASN A 66 -2.31 -5.31 12.42
N VAL A 67 -2.00 -4.61 13.50
CA VAL A 67 -2.07 -3.15 13.59
C VAL A 67 -0.73 -2.65 14.09
N VAL A 68 -0.21 -1.63 13.44
CA VAL A 68 1.01 -0.94 13.85
C VAL A 68 0.62 0.15 14.86
N SER A 69 0.76 -0.15 16.16
CA SER A 69 0.33 0.72 17.26
C SER A 69 1.38 1.75 17.69
N ASP A 70 2.66 1.42 17.58
CA ASP A 70 3.76 2.16 18.24
C ASP A 70 4.66 2.92 17.26
N GLY A 71 4.06 3.50 16.21
CA GLY A 71 4.79 4.22 15.15
C GLY A 71 5.26 3.29 14.01
N PRO A 72 5.94 3.82 12.99
CA PRO A 72 6.30 3.02 11.80
C PRO A 72 7.24 1.86 12.17
N ASN A 73 6.99 0.69 11.60
CA ASN A 73 7.93 -0.42 11.66
C ASN A 73 9.18 -0.11 10.84
N ASP A 74 10.32 -0.65 11.26
CA ASP A 74 11.52 -0.66 10.44
C ASP A 74 11.28 -1.46 9.15
N THR A 75 11.88 -0.99 8.06
CA THR A 75 11.77 -1.66 6.76
C THR A 75 12.72 -2.84 6.70
N ILE A 76 12.19 -4.03 6.40
CA ILE A 76 12.95 -5.24 6.12
C ILE A 76 12.92 -5.47 4.61
N TYR A 77 14.09 -5.70 4.01
CA TYR A 77 14.20 -6.08 2.60
C TYR A 77 14.36 -7.60 2.51
N ASP A 78 13.34 -8.28 2.01
CA ASP A 78 13.28 -9.74 1.84
C ASP A 78 13.76 -10.20 0.45
N PHE A 79 14.37 -9.28 -0.32
CA PHE A 79 14.96 -9.55 -1.64
C PHE A 79 16.47 -9.30 -1.67
N TYR A 80 17.17 -10.02 -2.55
CA TYR A 80 18.63 -10.03 -2.64
C TYR A 80 19.11 -9.81 -4.07
N ASN A 81 20.36 -9.34 -4.22
CA ASN A 81 21.02 -9.09 -5.52
C ASN A 81 20.39 -7.97 -6.37
N PHE A 82 19.69 -7.02 -5.75
CA PHE A 82 19.15 -5.84 -6.42
C PHE A 82 20.11 -4.64 -6.32
N PRO A 83 19.94 -3.60 -7.18
CA PRO A 83 20.73 -2.38 -7.08
C PRO A 83 20.67 -1.74 -5.69
N LYS A 84 21.82 -1.23 -5.19
CA LYS A 84 21.95 -0.62 -3.85
C LYS A 84 20.86 0.41 -3.54
N LYS A 85 20.45 1.21 -4.53
CA LYS A 85 19.38 2.22 -4.39
C LYS A 85 18.05 1.63 -3.90
N MET A 86 17.77 0.35 -4.12
CA MET A 86 16.53 -0.29 -3.65
C MET A 86 16.52 -0.54 -2.15
N TYR A 87 17.70 -0.70 -1.54
CA TYR A 87 17.86 -0.84 -0.09
C TYR A 87 17.94 0.52 0.63
N GLN A 88 17.82 1.62 -0.12
CA GLN A 88 17.86 3.00 0.37
C GLN A 88 16.56 3.74 0.04
N ALA A 89 15.63 3.07 -0.63
CA ALA A 89 14.31 3.59 -0.90
C ALA A 89 13.53 3.55 0.42
N VAL A 90 13.63 4.64 1.18
CA VAL A 90 12.80 5.00 2.32
C VAL A 90 12.42 6.46 2.16
#